data_AF-A0A3S4AUW2-F1
#
_entry.id   AF-A0A3S4AUW2-F1
#
_cell.length_a   1.000
_cell.length_b   1.000
_cell.length_c   1.000
_cell.angle_alpha   90.00
_cell.angle_beta   90.00
_cell.angle_gamma   90.00
#
_symmetry.space_group_name_H-M   'P 1'
#
loop_
_entity.id
_entity.type
_entity.pdbx_description
1 polymer ?
#
loop_
_entity_poly.entity_id
_entity_poly.type
_entity_poly.pdbx_seq_one_letter_code
_entity_poly.pdbx_strand_id
1 'polypeptide(L)'
;MPKATTPSSSQKRRHNPLEDDLLATGILKNREGRPSKRAGKKQAEEQGYVDAKASRKILAMSRDLIDEEELQSGSAAGGDARGRSAFDFDPSRLDAGSDVEEDEFANEEAWGDEEDVVEEVEVDGADLETFNRFITPTMNDDPLLTHGWDGKPADAAEDQKPGTNLADLIMAKIAEKEAMQGGQGEDRNPVEEDFELSPKVVEVYTKIGLILARYKSGPLPKPFKILPQIPHWEDILQITRPDLWTPNACYAATRIFVSAKPLVVQRFMEMVILERVREDIHEHKKLNVHLFNCLKRGLFKPAGFFKGFLFPLAASGTCTLREAQIISAVLARVSIPVLHSAAAIKTLCDIAAEQASQQSECVSATNYMLKVLLEKRYALPWQCVDSLVFHFLRYAASARDGDAAPKALPVIFHQCMLVFAQRYRNDITEDQREALLDLLLNHGHEKIAPEIRRELLAGRGRGVPVEQPQPAFDGDDTMLVDS
;
A
#
# COMPACT_ATOMS: atom_id res chain seq x y z
N MET A 1 -61.36 -61.80 -10.94
CA MET A 1 -59.92 -61.60 -11.23
C MET A 1 -59.74 -60.15 -11.65
N PRO A 2 -59.10 -59.30 -10.84
CA PRO A 2 -59.06 -57.86 -11.10
C PRO A 2 -57.95 -57.50 -12.10
N LYS A 3 -58.26 -56.47 -12.90
CA LYS A 3 -57.47 -55.92 -14.00
C LYS A 3 -56.31 -55.08 -13.44
N ALA A 4 -55.14 -55.18 -14.08
CA ALA A 4 -53.97 -54.38 -13.77
C ALA A 4 -54.18 -52.91 -14.20
N THR A 5 -54.01 -52.01 -13.23
CA THR A 5 -53.95 -50.55 -13.41
C THR A 5 -52.50 -50.10 -13.60
N THR A 6 -52.25 -49.35 -14.66
CA THR A 6 -51.05 -48.54 -14.90
C THR A 6 -50.87 -47.47 -13.82
N PRO A 7 -49.63 -47.09 -13.43
CA PRO A 7 -49.38 -45.77 -12.85
C PRO A 7 -48.76 -44.81 -13.87
N SER A 8 -49.26 -43.57 -13.85
CA SER A 8 -48.79 -42.44 -14.65
C SER A 8 -47.58 -41.74 -14.02
N SER A 9 -46.63 -41.36 -14.88
CA SER A 9 -45.75 -40.18 -14.86
C SER A 9 -45.31 -39.54 -13.53
N SER A 10 -43.99 -39.38 -13.33
CA SER A 10 -43.37 -38.10 -12.91
C SER A 10 -41.82 -38.18 -12.94
N GLN A 11 -41.19 -37.02 -13.19
CA GLN A 11 -39.76 -36.66 -13.17
C GLN A 11 -38.90 -36.94 -14.41
N LYS A 12 -38.86 -35.93 -15.30
CA LYS A 12 -37.71 -35.65 -16.18
C LYS A 12 -36.47 -35.44 -15.31
N ARG A 13 -35.57 -36.43 -15.27
CA ARG A 13 -34.22 -36.28 -14.71
C ARG A 13 -33.45 -35.27 -15.57
N ARG A 14 -32.90 -34.22 -14.93
CA ARG A 14 -32.16 -33.13 -15.60
C ARG A 14 -30.67 -33.44 -15.87
N HIS A 15 -30.14 -34.58 -15.41
CA HIS A 15 -28.76 -35.00 -15.68
C HIS A 15 -28.66 -36.51 -15.88
N ASN A 16 -27.75 -36.93 -16.76
CA ASN A 16 -27.39 -38.34 -16.95
C ASN A 16 -26.59 -38.85 -15.73
N PRO A 17 -26.71 -40.14 -15.39
CA PRO A 17 -25.89 -40.74 -14.35
C PRO A 17 -24.42 -40.77 -14.79
N LEU A 18 -23.52 -40.49 -13.85
CA LEU A 18 -22.06 -40.38 -14.04
C LEU A 18 -21.41 -41.63 -14.67
N GLU A 19 -22.07 -42.77 -14.58
CA GLU A 19 -21.68 -44.04 -15.18
C GLU A 19 -21.75 -44.01 -16.72
N ASP A 20 -22.76 -43.36 -17.30
CA ASP A 20 -22.93 -43.24 -18.75
C ASP A 20 -21.88 -42.27 -19.35
N ASP A 21 -21.48 -41.23 -18.60
CA ASP A 21 -20.42 -40.31 -19.01
C ASP A 21 -19.03 -40.98 -18.98
N LEU A 22 -18.77 -41.86 -18.01
CA LEU A 22 -17.52 -42.63 -17.91
C LEU A 22 -17.38 -43.69 -19.02
N LEU A 23 -18.51 -44.28 -19.46
CA LEU A 23 -18.52 -45.22 -20.59
C LEU A 23 -18.41 -44.50 -21.94
N ALA A 24 -19.00 -43.31 -22.07
CA ALA A 24 -18.88 -42.49 -23.28
C ALA A 24 -17.48 -41.87 -23.43
N THR A 25 -16.86 -41.48 -22.32
CA THR A 25 -15.51 -40.90 -22.28
C THR A 25 -14.50 -41.94 -21.78
N GLY A 26 -14.12 -42.86 -22.67
CA GLY A 26 -13.06 -43.82 -22.37
C GLY A 26 -11.80 -43.17 -21.76
N ILE A 27 -11.04 -43.96 -20.99
CA ILE A 27 -9.91 -43.60 -20.11
C ILE A 27 -9.12 -42.36 -20.60
N LEU A 28 -9.28 -41.25 -19.87
CA LEU A 28 -8.57 -39.98 -20.09
C LEU A 28 -7.06 -40.16 -19.86
N LYS A 29 -6.28 -40.20 -20.94
CA LYS A 29 -4.82 -40.02 -20.90
C LYS A 29 -4.52 -38.52 -20.93
N ASN A 30 -3.87 -38.02 -19.87
CA ASN A 30 -3.22 -36.71 -19.85
C ASN A 30 -2.28 -36.57 -21.05
N ARG A 31 -2.55 -35.61 -21.93
CA ARG A 31 -1.67 -35.26 -23.04
C ARG A 31 -1.15 -33.84 -22.86
N GLU A 32 0.06 -33.79 -22.32
CA GLU A 32 0.94 -32.63 -22.33
C GLU A 32 1.20 -32.15 -23.77
N GLY A 33 1.36 -30.84 -23.91
CA GLY A 33 1.36 -30.12 -25.18
C GLY A 33 2.46 -30.53 -26.17
N ARG A 34 2.11 -30.46 -27.45
CA ARG A 34 3.07 -30.12 -28.52
C ARG A 34 2.39 -29.43 -29.71
N PRO A 35 3.13 -28.59 -30.45
CA PRO A 35 2.65 -27.42 -31.16
C PRO A 35 2.13 -27.72 -32.56
N SER A 36 1.21 -26.88 -33.05
CA SER A 36 0.70 -26.93 -34.42
C SER A 36 1.74 -26.38 -35.40
N LYS A 37 2.18 -27.22 -36.34
CA LYS A 37 2.90 -26.82 -37.55
C LYS A 37 1.90 -26.56 -38.68
N ARG A 38 1.79 -25.30 -39.11
CA ARG A 38 1.58 -24.93 -40.52
C ARG A 38 2.39 -23.69 -40.81
N ALA A 39 3.47 -23.86 -41.57
CA ALA A 39 4.31 -22.80 -42.09
C ALA A 39 3.87 -22.46 -43.52
N GLY A 40 3.90 -21.17 -43.86
CA GLY A 40 3.63 -20.66 -45.21
C GLY A 40 3.82 -19.15 -45.30
N LYS A 41 5.08 -18.73 -45.33
CA LYS A 41 5.59 -17.36 -45.45
C LYS A 41 5.06 -16.66 -46.73
N LYS A 42 4.35 -15.53 -46.57
CA LYS A 42 4.32 -14.42 -47.53
C LYS A 42 4.09 -13.11 -46.77
N GLN A 43 5.08 -12.23 -46.90
CA GLN A 43 5.06 -10.85 -46.46
C GLN A 43 4.29 -10.06 -47.53
N ALA A 44 3.15 -9.48 -47.18
CA ALA A 44 2.49 -8.41 -47.92
C ALA A 44 1.56 -7.68 -46.94
N GLU A 45 1.59 -6.37 -47.00
CA GLU A 45 0.81 -5.42 -46.19
C GLU A 45 -0.67 -5.80 -46.13
N GLU A 46 -1.18 -6.17 -44.96
CA GLU A 46 -2.61 -6.33 -44.74
C GLU A 46 -3.07 -5.41 -43.62
N GLN A 47 -3.89 -4.45 -44.05
CA GLN A 47 -4.52 -3.39 -43.28
C GLN A 47 -5.31 -3.97 -42.11
N GLY A 48 -5.26 -3.31 -40.96
CA GLY A 48 -6.00 -3.70 -39.76
C GLY A 48 -7.51 -3.70 -40.01
N TYR A 49 -8.08 -4.89 -40.23
CA TYR A 49 -9.52 -5.07 -40.29
C TYR A 49 -10.02 -5.54 -38.93
N VAL A 50 -10.95 -4.77 -38.35
CA VAL A 50 -11.60 -5.13 -37.10
C VAL A 50 -12.61 -6.23 -37.38
N ASP A 51 -12.60 -7.30 -36.57
CA ASP A 51 -13.50 -8.45 -36.72
C ASP A 51 -14.98 -8.01 -36.66
N ALA A 52 -15.85 -8.67 -37.42
CA ALA A 52 -17.26 -8.30 -37.57
C ALA A 52 -18.06 -8.35 -36.25
N LYS A 53 -17.56 -9.07 -35.24
CA LYS A 53 -18.12 -9.07 -33.89
C LYS A 53 -17.69 -7.83 -33.10
N ALA A 54 -16.44 -7.41 -33.25
CA ALA A 54 -15.92 -6.18 -32.66
C ALA A 54 -16.54 -4.94 -33.32
N SER A 55 -16.72 -4.91 -34.65
CA SER A 55 -17.41 -3.81 -35.34
C SER A 55 -18.87 -3.66 -34.90
N ARG A 56 -19.60 -4.76 -34.67
CA ARG A 56 -20.96 -4.69 -34.12
C ARG A 56 -21.00 -4.14 -32.69
N LYS A 57 -20.01 -4.50 -31.87
CA LYS A 57 -19.92 -4.01 -30.50
C LYS A 57 -19.57 -2.51 -30.45
N ILE A 58 -18.68 -2.07 -31.34
CA ILE A 58 -18.32 -0.65 -31.49
C ILE A 58 -19.54 0.17 -31.95
N LEU A 59 -20.27 -0.31 -32.96
CA LEU A 59 -21.47 0.38 -33.44
C LEU A 59 -22.60 0.43 -32.40
N ALA A 60 -22.73 -0.57 -31.53
CA ALA A 60 -23.67 -0.55 -30.42
C ALA A 60 -23.27 0.51 -29.38
N MET A 61 -22.00 0.53 -28.95
CA MET A 61 -21.50 1.54 -28.02
C MET A 61 -21.60 2.97 -28.58
N SER A 62 -21.34 3.16 -29.88
CA SER A 62 -21.50 4.46 -30.52
C SER A 62 -22.95 4.94 -30.53
N ARG A 63 -23.92 4.02 -30.62
CA ARG A 63 -25.34 4.36 -30.60
C ARG A 63 -25.79 4.77 -29.19
N ASP A 64 -25.35 4.04 -28.17
CA ASP A 64 -25.66 4.36 -26.78
C ASP A 64 -25.09 5.73 -26.36
N LEU A 65 -23.89 6.08 -26.82
CA LEU A 65 -23.27 7.40 -26.58
C LEU A 65 -24.04 8.55 -27.24
N ILE A 66 -24.57 8.35 -28.46
CA ILE A 66 -25.38 9.36 -29.15
C ILE A 66 -26.70 9.57 -28.41
N ASP A 67 -27.35 8.48 -27.98
CA ASP A 67 -28.61 8.56 -27.24
C ASP A 67 -28.41 9.29 -25.88
N GLU A 68 -27.28 9.08 -25.20
CA GLU A 68 -26.92 9.83 -23.97
C GLU A 68 -26.62 11.31 -24.23
N GLU A 69 -25.94 11.65 -25.33
CA GLU A 69 -25.64 13.04 -25.70
C GLU A 69 -26.89 13.80 -26.16
N GLU A 70 -27.84 13.14 -26.84
CA GLU A 70 -29.14 13.72 -27.17
C GLU A 70 -29.98 13.99 -25.91
N LEU A 71 -29.92 13.09 -24.91
CA LEU A 71 -30.59 13.28 -23.62
C LEU A 71 -29.97 14.42 -22.80
N GLN A 72 -28.65 14.60 -22.86
CA GLN A 72 -27.96 15.69 -22.17
C GLN A 72 -28.08 17.04 -22.90
N SER A 73 -28.04 17.06 -24.23
CA SER A 73 -28.21 18.28 -25.02
C SER A 73 -29.66 18.77 -25.01
N GLY A 74 -30.63 17.87 -24.92
CA GLY A 74 -32.05 18.20 -24.72
C GLY A 74 -32.38 18.86 -23.38
N SER A 75 -31.53 18.69 -22.34
CA SER A 75 -31.73 19.36 -21.05
C SER A 75 -31.08 20.75 -20.95
N ALA A 76 -30.30 21.16 -21.95
CA ALA A 76 -29.56 22.43 -21.93
C ALA A 76 -30.25 23.57 -22.70
N ALA A 77 -31.35 23.31 -23.41
CA ALA A 77 -32.06 24.32 -24.22
C ALA A 77 -33.56 24.38 -23.90
N GLY A 78 -33.93 25.05 -22.82
CA GLY A 78 -35.32 25.45 -22.56
C GLY A 78 -35.67 25.54 -21.09
N GLY A 79 -35.60 26.74 -20.52
CA GLY A 79 -36.12 26.99 -19.19
C GLY A 79 -37.65 26.99 -19.17
N ASP A 80 -38.23 26.16 -18.30
CA ASP A 80 -39.41 26.54 -17.53
C ASP A 80 -39.36 25.91 -16.14
N ALA A 81 -39.34 26.78 -15.13
CA ALA A 81 -39.29 26.42 -13.73
C ALA A 81 -40.73 26.27 -13.21
N ARG A 82 -41.25 25.04 -13.17
CA ARG A 82 -42.33 24.66 -12.26
C ARG A 82 -42.03 23.33 -11.59
N GLY A 83 -41.96 23.39 -10.26
CA GLY A 83 -41.25 22.45 -9.40
C GLY A 83 -41.65 20.98 -9.54
N ARG A 84 -40.62 20.14 -9.53
CA ARG A 84 -40.69 18.75 -9.08
C ARG A 84 -39.71 18.60 -7.93
N SER A 85 -40.22 18.27 -6.75
CA SER A 85 -39.40 18.08 -5.56
C SER A 85 -38.71 16.70 -5.61
N ALA A 86 -37.56 16.57 -4.95
CA ALA A 86 -36.77 15.34 -4.83
C ALA A 86 -37.46 14.17 -4.09
N PHE A 87 -38.77 14.24 -3.86
CA PHE A 87 -39.60 13.23 -3.18
C PHE A 87 -40.87 12.83 -3.97
N ASP A 88 -40.99 13.20 -5.25
CA ASP A 88 -42.12 12.78 -6.08
C ASP A 88 -41.90 11.33 -6.57
N PHE A 89 -42.50 10.37 -5.85
CA PHE A 89 -42.39 8.94 -6.08
C PHE A 89 -43.51 8.46 -7.01
N ASP A 90 -43.16 7.93 -8.19
CA ASP A 90 -44.10 7.41 -9.19
C ASP A 90 -44.38 5.90 -8.95
N PRO A 91 -45.59 5.52 -8.53
CA PRO A 91 -45.94 4.13 -8.21
C PRO A 91 -46.29 3.29 -9.44
N SER A 92 -46.28 3.85 -10.66
CA SER A 92 -46.61 3.11 -11.88
C SER A 92 -45.48 2.22 -12.43
N ARG A 93 -44.28 2.31 -11.83
CA ARG A 93 -43.10 1.50 -12.20
C ARG A 93 -43.01 0.15 -11.49
N LEU A 94 -43.94 -0.17 -10.58
CA LEU A 94 -43.88 -1.38 -9.74
C LEU A 94 -44.95 -2.44 -10.08
N ASP A 95 -45.78 -2.26 -11.10
CA ASP A 95 -46.80 -3.26 -11.47
C ASP A 95 -46.38 -4.08 -12.70
N ALA A 96 -45.44 -5.01 -12.47
CA ALA A 96 -45.29 -6.21 -13.27
C ALA A 96 -44.73 -7.36 -12.42
N GLY A 97 -45.62 -8.01 -11.68
CA GLY A 97 -45.58 -9.46 -11.45
C GLY A 97 -44.39 -10.04 -10.67
N SER A 98 -44.59 -10.14 -9.36
CA SER A 98 -43.89 -10.92 -8.35
C SER A 98 -43.62 -12.39 -8.71
N ASP A 99 -42.46 -12.92 -8.33
CA ASP A 99 -42.37 -14.05 -7.39
C ASP A 99 -40.92 -14.28 -6.88
N VAL A 100 -40.74 -13.95 -5.59
CA VAL A 100 -39.99 -14.65 -4.54
C VAL A 100 -38.68 -15.38 -4.92
N GLU A 101 -37.55 -14.84 -4.46
CA GLU A 101 -36.61 -15.59 -3.61
C GLU A 101 -35.77 -14.60 -2.77
N GLU A 102 -36.16 -14.50 -1.51
CA GLU A 102 -35.53 -13.81 -0.41
C GLU A 102 -34.61 -14.85 0.27
N ASP A 103 -33.35 -14.98 -0.17
CA ASP A 103 -32.26 -15.66 0.57
C ASP A 103 -30.94 -15.64 -0.24
N GLU A 104 -30.07 -14.63 -0.05
CA GLU A 104 -28.65 -14.78 -0.46
C GLU A 104 -27.66 -13.89 0.32
N PHE A 105 -27.87 -13.70 1.62
CA PHE A 105 -26.81 -13.20 2.53
C PHE A 105 -26.58 -14.13 3.73
N ALA A 106 -26.70 -15.44 3.51
CA ALA A 106 -26.33 -16.46 4.47
C ALA A 106 -25.74 -17.69 3.76
N ASN A 107 -24.51 -17.60 3.28
CA ASN A 107 -23.64 -18.77 3.29
C ASN A 107 -22.18 -18.38 3.50
N GLU A 108 -21.76 -18.46 4.75
CA GLU A 108 -20.36 -18.45 5.16
C GLU A 108 -19.84 -19.89 5.01
N GLU A 109 -18.63 -20.05 4.44
CA GLU A 109 -17.78 -21.24 4.52
C GLU A 109 -17.86 -22.28 3.37
N ALA A 110 -17.29 -21.93 2.21
CA ALA A 110 -16.63 -22.89 1.33
C ALA A 110 -15.40 -22.24 0.68
N TRP A 111 -14.22 -22.78 0.99
CA TRP A 111 -12.92 -22.39 0.46
C TRP A 111 -12.85 -22.50 -1.06
N GLY A 112 -12.33 -21.47 -1.74
CA GLY A 112 -11.98 -21.53 -3.16
C GLY A 112 -11.53 -20.19 -3.73
N ASP A 113 -10.20 -20.03 -3.87
CA ASP A 113 -9.46 -19.06 -4.69
C ASP A 113 -9.78 -17.57 -4.54
N GLU A 114 -8.98 -16.89 -3.68
CA GLU A 114 -8.73 -15.44 -3.78
C GLU A 114 -7.97 -15.18 -5.10
N GLU A 115 -8.70 -15.04 -6.20
CA GLU A 115 -8.20 -14.42 -7.42
C GLU A 115 -8.00 -12.92 -7.14
N ASP A 116 -6.79 -12.43 -7.44
CA ASP A 116 -6.31 -11.08 -7.21
C ASP A 116 -7.32 -10.01 -7.69
N VAL A 117 -8.16 -9.52 -6.78
CA VAL A 117 -8.83 -8.23 -6.98
C VAL A 117 -7.77 -7.16 -6.72
N VAL A 118 -7.14 -6.73 -7.81
CA VAL A 118 -6.34 -5.51 -7.83
C VAL A 118 -7.32 -4.35 -7.60
N GLU A 119 -7.47 -3.90 -6.35
CA GLU A 119 -8.05 -2.58 -6.09
C GLU A 119 -7.14 -1.55 -6.78
N GLU A 120 -7.68 -0.85 -7.77
CA GLU A 120 -7.04 0.36 -8.31
C GLU A 120 -6.82 1.33 -7.16
N VAL A 121 -5.55 1.52 -6.80
CA VAL A 121 -5.14 2.50 -5.81
C VAL A 121 -5.24 3.87 -6.46
N GLU A 122 -6.35 4.57 -6.24
CA GLU A 122 -6.44 6.01 -6.47
C GLU A 122 -5.39 6.71 -5.60
N VAL A 123 -4.40 7.31 -6.23
CA VAL A 123 -3.37 8.11 -5.55
C VAL A 123 -4.03 9.42 -5.11
N ASP A 124 -4.03 9.68 -3.81
CA ASP A 124 -4.55 10.92 -3.23
C ASP A 124 -3.79 12.13 -3.80
N GLY A 125 -4.50 13.22 -4.11
CA GLY A 125 -3.89 14.44 -4.67
C GLY A 125 -2.81 15.02 -3.76
N ALA A 126 -2.96 14.85 -2.43
CA ALA A 126 -1.97 15.26 -1.44
C ALA A 126 -0.66 14.46 -1.51
N ASP A 127 -0.72 13.16 -1.87
CA ASP A 127 0.46 12.33 -2.06
C ASP A 127 1.18 12.68 -3.39
N LEU A 128 0.41 13.07 -4.42
CA LEU A 128 0.95 13.58 -5.69
C LEU A 128 1.62 14.95 -5.53
N GLU A 129 1.06 15.83 -4.70
CA GLU A 129 1.66 17.12 -4.37
C GLU A 129 2.94 16.97 -3.55
N THR A 130 2.94 16.03 -2.60
CA THR A 130 4.14 15.68 -1.83
C THR A 130 5.23 15.12 -2.75
N PHE A 131 4.85 14.30 -3.74
CA PHE A 131 5.74 13.80 -4.79
C PHE A 131 6.30 14.93 -5.66
N ASN A 132 5.45 15.85 -6.12
CA ASN A 132 5.89 16.99 -6.92
C ASN A 132 6.86 17.87 -6.13
N ARG A 133 6.58 18.12 -4.84
CA ARG A 133 7.48 18.86 -3.95
C ARG A 133 8.81 18.15 -3.71
N PHE A 134 8.87 16.83 -3.88
CA PHE A 134 10.09 16.02 -3.76
C PHE A 134 10.92 15.97 -5.05
N ILE A 135 10.28 16.14 -6.22
CA ILE A 135 10.91 16.08 -7.55
C ILE A 135 11.38 17.47 -8.02
N THR A 136 10.64 18.54 -7.69
CA THR A 136 10.98 19.91 -8.10
C THR A 136 12.23 20.56 -7.48
N PRO A 137 12.76 20.17 -6.30
CA PRO A 137 13.94 20.85 -5.74
C PRO A 137 15.21 20.65 -6.57
N THR A 138 15.23 19.67 -7.48
CA THR A 138 16.42 19.34 -8.28
C THR A 138 16.37 19.84 -9.71
N MET A 139 15.28 20.48 -10.15
CA MET A 139 15.09 20.84 -11.57
C MET A 139 15.11 22.34 -11.86
N ASN A 140 14.78 23.19 -10.87
CA ASN A 140 14.75 24.64 -11.07
C ASN A 140 16.07 25.36 -10.72
N ASP A 141 17.04 24.65 -10.15
CA ASP A 141 18.33 25.20 -9.75
C ASP A 141 19.48 24.82 -10.69
N ASP A 142 19.19 24.20 -11.85
CA ASP A 142 20.21 23.83 -12.83
C ASP A 142 20.33 24.92 -13.93
N PRO A 143 21.34 25.82 -13.87
CA PRO A 143 21.50 26.93 -14.81
C PRO A 143 21.76 26.51 -16.26
N LEU A 144 21.96 25.21 -16.51
CA LEU A 144 22.10 24.64 -17.86
C LEU A 144 20.75 24.47 -18.58
N LEU A 145 19.66 24.20 -17.85
CA LEU A 145 18.33 23.98 -18.44
C LEU A 145 17.64 25.29 -18.81
N THR A 146 17.91 26.37 -18.07
CA THR A 146 17.30 27.68 -18.28
C THR A 146 17.95 28.48 -19.41
N HIS A 147 19.24 28.26 -19.70
CA HIS A 147 19.97 29.11 -20.64
C HIS A 147 20.43 28.45 -21.95
N GLY A 148 20.28 27.13 -22.10
CA GLY A 148 20.67 26.45 -23.34
C GLY A 148 22.18 26.56 -23.64
N TRP A 149 22.65 25.75 -24.58
CA TRP A 149 24.09 25.57 -24.85
C TRP A 149 24.77 26.75 -25.58
N ASP A 150 24.00 27.72 -26.08
CA ASP A 150 24.52 28.82 -26.90
C ASP A 150 24.60 30.15 -26.14
N GLY A 151 25.70 30.32 -25.41
CA GLY A 151 26.06 31.60 -24.82
C GLY A 151 26.63 32.58 -25.84
N LYS A 152 25.98 33.74 -26.01
CA LYS A 152 26.65 35.01 -26.37
C LYS A 152 26.03 36.20 -25.62
N PRO A 153 26.85 37.15 -25.16
CA PRO A 153 26.43 38.31 -24.40
C PRO A 153 26.00 39.45 -25.33
N ALA A 154 24.89 40.12 -25.02
CA ALA A 154 24.52 41.36 -25.68
C ALA A 154 24.19 42.42 -24.61
N ASP A 155 25.18 43.29 -24.43
CA ASP A 155 25.11 44.72 -24.16
C ASP A 155 24.36 45.24 -22.94
N ALA A 156 25.20 45.78 -22.05
CA ALA A 156 24.87 46.70 -21.00
C ALA A 156 24.13 47.95 -21.53
N ALA A 157 22.98 48.23 -20.92
CA ALA A 157 22.50 49.58 -20.74
C ALA A 157 21.94 49.69 -19.32
N GLU A 158 22.43 50.71 -18.63
CA GLU A 158 22.19 51.01 -17.22
C GLU A 158 20.71 51.25 -16.94
N ASP A 159 20.17 50.53 -15.95
CA ASP A 159 19.15 51.03 -15.04
C ASP A 159 19.41 50.37 -13.67
N GLN A 160 20.26 51.02 -12.87
CA GLN A 160 20.43 50.71 -11.46
C GLN A 160 19.13 51.05 -10.72
N LYS A 161 18.19 50.10 -10.72
CA LYS A 161 17.08 50.10 -9.77
C LYS A 161 17.66 49.76 -8.40
N PRO A 162 17.40 50.57 -7.36
CA PRO A 162 17.87 50.26 -6.01
C PRO A 162 17.33 48.89 -5.61
N GLY A 163 18.23 47.99 -5.21
CA GLY A 163 17.88 46.64 -4.83
C GLY A 163 16.81 46.68 -3.75
N THR A 164 15.62 46.20 -4.07
CA THR A 164 14.58 45.90 -3.09
C THR A 164 15.17 44.92 -2.09
N ASN A 165 15.41 45.41 -0.87
CA ASN A 165 16.03 44.66 0.19
C ASN A 165 15.18 43.42 0.48
N LEU A 166 15.80 42.25 0.56
CA LEU A 166 15.09 40.99 0.76
C LEU A 166 14.23 41.04 2.03
N ALA A 167 14.68 41.79 3.05
CA ALA A 167 13.95 42.06 4.27
C ALA A 167 12.61 42.79 4.05
N ASP A 168 12.57 43.75 3.11
CA ASP A 168 11.33 44.50 2.79
C ASP A 168 10.36 43.64 1.98
N LEU A 169 10.90 42.77 1.13
CA LEU A 169 10.13 41.80 0.35
C LEU A 169 9.56 40.67 1.25
N ILE A 170 10.31 40.28 2.28
CA ILE A 170 9.87 39.35 3.33
C ILE A 170 8.82 40.01 4.23
N MET A 171 9.02 41.26 4.67
CA MET A 171 8.04 41.98 5.48
C MET A 171 6.74 42.25 4.72
N ALA A 172 6.80 42.60 3.44
CA ALA A 172 5.62 42.76 2.59
C ALA A 172 4.86 41.43 2.41
N LYS A 173 5.58 40.31 2.21
CA LYS A 173 4.97 38.98 2.13
C LYS A 173 4.40 38.48 3.46
N ILE A 174 5.01 38.83 4.59
CA ILE A 174 4.46 38.52 5.92
C ILE A 174 3.18 39.33 6.12
N ALA A 175 3.17 40.63 5.81
CA ALA A 175 1.99 41.48 5.93
C ALA A 175 0.83 41.05 5.00
N GLU A 176 1.12 40.64 3.75
CA GLU A 176 0.09 40.07 2.86
C GLU A 176 -0.46 38.74 3.40
N LYS A 177 0.42 37.89 3.95
CA LYS A 177 0.03 36.61 4.51
C LYS A 177 -0.73 36.76 5.82
N GLU A 178 -0.39 37.74 6.65
CA GLU A 178 -1.12 38.14 7.86
C GLU A 178 -2.44 38.84 7.53
N ALA A 179 -2.53 39.60 6.43
CA ALA A 179 -3.80 40.17 5.97
C ALA A 179 -4.74 39.11 5.36
N MET A 180 -4.18 38.09 4.69
CA MET A 180 -4.92 36.92 4.23
C MET A 180 -5.30 35.97 5.38
N GLN A 181 -4.44 35.82 6.39
CA GLN A 181 -4.72 35.05 7.61
C GLN A 181 -5.52 35.84 8.65
N GLY A 182 -5.61 37.17 8.55
CA GLY A 182 -6.40 38.01 9.45
C GLY A 182 -7.92 37.81 9.33
N GLY A 183 -8.37 37.04 8.32
CA GLY A 183 -9.73 36.52 8.20
C GLY A 183 -9.88 35.02 8.54
N GLN A 184 -8.77 34.32 8.77
CA GLN A 184 -8.69 32.98 9.32
C GLN A 184 -7.86 33.09 10.59
N GLY A 185 -8.50 33.62 11.64
CA GLY A 185 -7.94 33.60 12.98
C GLY A 185 -7.33 32.23 13.24
N GLU A 186 -6.18 32.23 13.92
CA GLU A 186 -5.57 31.03 14.46
C GLU A 186 -6.66 30.17 15.13
N ASP A 187 -7.20 29.21 14.39
CA ASP A 187 -7.71 27.95 14.91
C ASP A 187 -6.47 27.19 15.40
N ARG A 188 -5.82 27.73 16.43
CA ARG A 188 -5.65 26.92 17.63
C ARG A 188 -7.06 26.46 17.92
N ASN A 189 -7.42 25.25 17.46
CA ASN A 189 -8.63 24.57 17.90
C ASN A 189 -8.77 24.93 19.38
N PRO A 190 -9.78 25.73 19.79
CA PRO A 190 -10.26 25.56 21.14
C PRO A 190 -10.48 24.06 21.19
N VAL A 191 -9.82 23.38 22.13
CA VAL A 191 -10.31 22.07 22.48
C VAL A 191 -11.78 22.35 22.76
N GLU A 192 -12.68 21.87 21.89
CA GLU A 192 -14.11 21.89 22.15
C GLU A 192 -14.28 20.92 23.33
N GLU A 193 -13.88 21.38 24.51
CA GLU A 193 -13.84 20.63 25.77
C GLU A 193 -15.26 20.26 26.21
N ASP A 194 -16.28 20.81 25.55
CA ASP A 194 -17.69 20.62 25.86
C ASP A 194 -18.52 20.11 24.65
N PHE A 195 -17.99 19.20 23.81
CA PHE A 195 -18.88 18.42 22.94
C PHE A 195 -19.65 17.38 23.78
N GLU A 196 -20.78 17.83 24.36
CA GLU A 196 -21.66 16.95 25.13
C GLU A 196 -22.45 16.03 24.20
N LEU A 197 -22.10 14.74 24.21
CA LEU A 197 -22.85 13.71 23.51
C LEU A 197 -24.26 13.58 24.11
N SER A 198 -25.26 13.59 23.23
CA SER A 198 -26.66 13.39 23.63
C SER A 198 -26.82 12.12 24.48
N PRO A 199 -27.58 12.15 25.59
CA PRO A 199 -27.72 11.00 26.50
C PRO A 199 -28.25 9.75 25.79
N LYS A 200 -29.04 9.91 24.73
CA LYS A 200 -29.53 8.80 23.91
C LYS A 200 -28.40 8.09 23.16
N VAL A 201 -27.42 8.83 22.66
CA VAL A 201 -26.23 8.27 21.98
C VAL A 201 -25.42 7.47 23.01
N VAL A 202 -25.20 8.06 24.18
CA VAL A 202 -24.49 7.39 25.29
C VAL A 202 -25.17 6.07 25.66
N GLU A 203 -26.49 6.07 25.87
CA GLU A 203 -27.23 4.84 26.22
C GLU A 203 -27.14 3.76 25.14
N VAL A 204 -27.25 4.13 23.86
CA VAL A 204 -27.21 3.18 22.74
C VAL A 204 -25.82 2.57 22.59
N TYR A 205 -24.76 3.39 22.59
CA TYR A 205 -23.39 2.91 22.42
C TYR A 205 -22.87 2.18 23.66
N THR A 206 -23.35 2.52 24.86
CA THR A 206 -23.07 1.73 26.08
C THR A 206 -23.63 0.31 25.96
N LYS A 207 -24.87 0.16 25.46
CA LYS A 207 -25.47 -1.16 25.21
C LYS A 207 -24.73 -1.93 24.12
N ILE A 208 -24.23 -1.24 23.09
CA ILE A 208 -23.38 -1.85 22.05
C ILE A 208 -22.06 -2.37 22.64
N GLY A 209 -21.41 -1.62 23.53
CA GLY A 209 -20.21 -2.08 24.23
C GLY A 209 -20.43 -3.40 24.98
N LEU A 210 -21.59 -3.56 25.65
CA LEU A 210 -21.95 -4.83 26.31
C LEU A 210 -22.12 -5.99 25.33
N ILE A 211 -22.57 -5.72 24.09
CA ILE A 211 -22.69 -6.73 23.04
C ILE A 211 -21.29 -7.10 22.52
N LEU A 212 -20.42 -6.11 22.28
CA LEU A 212 -19.05 -6.33 21.77
C LEU A 212 -18.16 -7.10 22.75
N ALA A 213 -18.39 -6.93 24.06
CA ALA A 213 -17.70 -7.66 25.12
C ALA A 213 -17.99 -9.17 25.15
N ARG A 214 -19.06 -9.62 24.50
CA ARG A 214 -19.42 -11.06 24.38
C ARG A 214 -19.55 -11.55 22.95
N TYR A 215 -19.25 -10.70 21.98
CA TYR A 215 -19.41 -11.00 20.56
C TYR A 215 -18.47 -12.13 20.12
N LYS A 216 -18.95 -12.99 19.21
CA LYS A 216 -18.18 -14.12 18.66
C LYS A 216 -18.35 -14.20 17.15
N SER A 217 -19.59 -14.22 16.70
CA SER A 217 -19.99 -14.36 15.29
C SER A 217 -21.32 -13.62 15.05
N GLY A 218 -21.70 -13.48 13.78
CA GLY A 218 -22.92 -12.82 13.35
C GLY A 218 -22.73 -11.36 12.93
N PRO A 219 -23.81 -10.66 12.55
CA PRO A 219 -23.71 -9.28 12.11
C PRO A 219 -23.46 -8.31 13.27
N LEU A 220 -22.54 -7.36 13.08
CA LEU A 220 -22.37 -6.25 14.01
C LEU A 220 -23.60 -5.32 14.00
N PRO A 221 -23.95 -4.69 15.15
CA PRO A 221 -25.08 -3.77 15.23
C PRO A 221 -24.99 -2.65 14.20
N LYS A 222 -26.12 -2.30 13.55
CA LYS A 222 -26.18 -1.23 12.53
C LYS A 222 -25.58 0.11 13.01
N PRO A 223 -25.83 0.60 14.25
CA PRO A 223 -25.22 1.84 14.71
C PRO A 223 -23.69 1.77 14.78
N PHE A 224 -23.12 0.59 15.06
CA PHE A 224 -21.66 0.42 15.05
C PHE A 224 -21.08 0.44 13.64
N LYS A 225 -21.80 -0.09 12.64
CA LYS A 225 -21.33 -0.11 11.24
C LYS A 225 -21.18 1.28 10.62
N ILE A 226 -22.03 2.23 11.02
CA ILE A 226 -21.97 3.61 10.52
C ILE A 226 -20.92 4.48 11.23
N LEU A 227 -20.33 3.97 12.32
CA LEU A 227 -19.45 4.74 13.20
C LEU A 227 -18.29 5.46 12.48
N PRO A 228 -17.56 4.85 11.52
CA PRO A 228 -16.45 5.54 10.83
C PRO A 228 -16.86 6.73 9.96
N GLN A 229 -18.16 6.88 9.68
CA GLN A 229 -18.71 7.98 8.86
C GLN A 229 -19.21 9.15 9.72
N ILE A 230 -19.36 8.96 11.03
CA ILE A 230 -19.88 9.97 11.93
C ILE A 230 -18.76 10.95 12.30
N PRO A 231 -19.01 12.27 12.31
CA PRO A 231 -18.11 13.24 12.95
C PRO A 231 -17.90 12.90 14.43
N HIS A 232 -16.73 13.17 14.99
CA HIS A 232 -16.40 12.85 16.40
C HIS A 232 -16.64 11.37 16.78
N TRP A 233 -16.41 10.45 15.83
CA TRP A 233 -16.53 9.01 16.07
C TRP A 233 -15.58 8.52 17.18
N GLU A 234 -14.47 9.22 17.43
CA GLU A 234 -13.49 8.91 18.46
C GLU A 234 -14.12 8.92 19.86
N ASP A 235 -14.88 9.98 20.19
CA ASP A 235 -15.57 10.11 21.48
C ASP A 235 -16.65 9.03 21.65
N ILE A 236 -17.41 8.79 20.59
CA ILE A 236 -18.47 7.76 20.58
C ILE A 236 -17.86 6.36 20.74
N LEU A 237 -16.69 6.12 20.16
CA LEU A 237 -16.00 4.83 20.25
C LEU A 237 -15.56 4.54 21.69
N GLN A 238 -15.09 5.54 22.43
CA GLN A 238 -14.69 5.36 23.83
C GLN A 238 -15.84 4.90 24.72
N ILE A 239 -17.08 5.35 24.45
CA ILE A 239 -18.28 4.90 25.18
C ILE A 239 -18.49 3.39 25.03
N THR A 240 -18.11 2.81 23.90
CA THR A 240 -18.24 1.36 23.67
C THR A 240 -17.19 0.52 24.42
N ARG A 241 -16.25 1.15 25.14
CA ARG A 241 -15.18 0.53 25.91
C ARG A 241 -14.36 -0.50 25.10
N PRO A 242 -13.48 -0.03 24.19
CA PRO A 242 -12.68 -0.89 23.33
C PRO A 242 -11.74 -1.86 24.07
N ASP A 243 -11.34 -1.50 25.29
CA ASP A 243 -10.59 -2.34 26.24
C ASP A 243 -11.31 -3.65 26.58
N LEU A 244 -12.65 -3.64 26.63
CA LEU A 244 -13.46 -4.82 26.97
C LEU A 244 -13.92 -5.63 25.77
N TRP A 245 -13.54 -5.24 24.56
CA TRP A 245 -13.95 -5.97 23.36
C TRP A 245 -13.38 -7.38 23.34
N THR A 246 -14.14 -8.30 22.75
CA THR A 246 -13.59 -9.61 22.40
C THR A 246 -12.60 -9.49 21.23
N PRO A 247 -11.60 -10.38 21.12
CA PRO A 247 -10.72 -10.42 19.95
C PRO A 247 -11.48 -10.53 18.61
N ASN A 248 -12.62 -11.24 18.60
CA ASN A 248 -13.53 -11.35 17.46
C ASN A 248 -14.16 -10.01 17.09
N ALA A 249 -14.58 -9.23 18.11
CA ALA A 249 -15.12 -7.89 17.91
C ALA A 249 -14.05 -6.95 17.35
N CYS A 250 -12.81 -7.01 17.87
CA CYS A 250 -11.71 -6.21 17.32
C CYS A 250 -11.48 -6.52 15.83
N TYR A 251 -11.46 -7.80 15.45
CA TYR A 251 -11.32 -8.17 14.03
C TYR A 251 -12.47 -7.65 13.16
N ALA A 252 -13.71 -7.80 13.62
CA ALA A 252 -14.88 -7.33 12.89
C ALA A 252 -14.95 -5.81 12.81
N ALA A 253 -14.55 -5.09 13.87
CA ALA A 253 -14.43 -3.64 13.89
C ALA A 253 -13.36 -3.17 12.89
N THR A 254 -12.18 -3.77 12.90
CA THR A 254 -11.11 -3.41 11.96
C THR A 254 -11.52 -3.56 10.51
N ARG A 255 -12.29 -4.59 10.17
CA ARG A 255 -12.83 -4.76 8.80
C ARG A 255 -13.76 -3.61 8.38
N ILE A 256 -14.48 -3.01 9.32
CA ILE A 256 -15.36 -1.87 9.06
C ILE A 256 -14.51 -0.59 8.98
N PHE A 257 -13.64 -0.35 9.95
CA PHE A 257 -12.83 0.86 10.03
C PHE A 257 -11.83 0.98 8.88
N VAL A 258 -11.24 -0.12 8.39
CA VAL A 258 -10.25 -0.09 7.31
C VAL A 258 -10.82 0.42 5.97
N SER A 259 -12.13 0.29 5.76
CA SER A 259 -12.82 0.85 4.58
C SER A 259 -12.99 2.38 4.63
N ALA A 260 -12.73 3.01 5.77
CA ALA A 260 -12.84 4.46 5.93
C ALA A 260 -11.60 5.20 5.38
N LYS A 261 -11.61 6.53 5.54
CA LYS A 261 -10.49 7.40 5.13
C LYS A 261 -9.19 7.03 5.86
N PRO A 262 -8.00 7.12 5.24
CA PRO A 262 -6.74 6.74 5.86
C PRO A 262 -6.47 7.37 7.23
N LEU A 263 -6.88 8.63 7.44
CA LEU A 263 -6.74 9.33 8.72
C LEU A 263 -7.58 8.70 9.84
N VAL A 264 -8.82 8.29 9.52
CA VAL A 264 -9.70 7.57 10.46
C VAL A 264 -9.10 6.22 10.82
N VAL A 265 -8.57 5.50 9.83
CA VAL A 265 -7.88 4.22 10.05
C VAL A 265 -6.66 4.40 10.94
N GLN A 266 -5.84 5.43 10.69
CA GLN A 266 -4.67 5.74 11.50
C GLN A 266 -5.05 5.90 12.97
N ARG A 267 -6.04 6.75 13.27
CA ARG A 267 -6.50 6.99 14.65
C ARG A 267 -7.10 5.75 15.30
N PHE A 268 -7.88 4.97 14.54
CA PHE A 268 -8.44 3.72 15.06
C PHE A 268 -7.33 2.69 15.41
N MET A 269 -6.32 2.59 14.54
CA MET A 269 -5.18 1.70 14.80
C MET A 269 -4.38 2.15 16.01
N GLU A 270 -4.16 3.44 16.17
CA GLU A 270 -3.42 4.05 17.28
C GLU A 270 -4.15 3.90 18.61
N MET A 271 -5.42 4.29 18.67
CA MET A 271 -6.19 4.35 19.93
C MET A 271 -6.70 3.00 20.41
N VAL A 272 -6.95 2.04 19.50
CA VAL A 272 -7.58 0.76 19.86
C VAL A 272 -6.66 -0.42 19.61
N ILE A 273 -6.21 -0.59 18.36
CA ILE A 273 -5.54 -1.84 17.98
C ILE A 273 -4.13 -1.92 18.54
N LEU A 274 -3.39 -0.81 18.58
CA LEU A 274 -2.04 -0.75 19.10
C LEU A 274 -1.99 -1.23 20.55
N GLU A 275 -2.72 -0.56 21.45
CA GLU A 275 -2.68 -0.92 22.87
C GLU A 275 -3.24 -2.33 23.10
N ARG A 276 -4.32 -2.71 22.41
CA ARG A 276 -4.89 -4.05 22.57
C ARG A 276 -3.93 -5.17 22.16
N VAL A 277 -3.13 -4.97 21.11
CA VAL A 277 -2.12 -5.96 20.69
C VAL A 277 -0.99 -6.03 21.71
N ARG A 278 -0.56 -4.90 22.28
CA ARG A 278 0.49 -4.86 23.29
C ARG A 278 0.08 -5.57 24.58
N GLU A 279 -1.14 -5.33 25.05
CA GLU A 279 -1.69 -6.01 26.23
C GLU A 279 -1.74 -7.54 26.05
N ASP A 280 -2.29 -8.03 24.92
CA ASP A 280 -2.41 -9.47 24.63
C ASP A 280 -1.03 -10.15 24.57
N ILE A 281 -0.04 -9.49 23.93
CA ILE A 281 1.34 -10.00 23.88
C ILE A 281 2.00 -9.95 25.26
N HIS A 282 1.75 -8.91 26.05
CA HIS A 282 2.32 -8.80 27.39
C HIS A 282 1.78 -9.90 28.32
N GLU A 283 0.48 -10.18 28.27
CA GLU A 283 -0.19 -11.18 29.12
C GLU A 283 0.11 -12.62 28.67
N HIS A 284 -0.14 -12.95 27.41
CA HIS A 284 -0.09 -14.33 26.92
C HIS A 284 1.25 -14.71 26.27
N LYS A 285 2.13 -13.73 26.03
CA LYS A 285 3.42 -13.90 25.33
C LYS A 285 3.30 -14.47 23.91
N LYS A 286 2.07 -14.51 23.38
CA LYS A 286 1.65 -14.95 22.05
C LYS A 286 0.48 -14.06 21.66
N LEU A 287 0.28 -13.84 20.36
CA LEU A 287 -0.83 -13.02 19.87
C LEU A 287 -2.02 -13.91 19.49
N ASN A 288 -3.22 -13.52 19.92
CA ASN A 288 -4.46 -14.14 19.48
C ASN A 288 -4.62 -14.10 17.95
N VAL A 289 -5.12 -15.17 17.35
CA VAL A 289 -5.30 -15.27 15.88
C VAL A 289 -6.23 -14.20 15.32
N HIS A 290 -7.26 -13.78 16.06
CA HIS A 290 -8.18 -12.73 15.61
C HIS A 290 -7.50 -11.35 15.60
N LEU A 291 -6.63 -11.08 16.58
CA LEU A 291 -5.80 -9.87 16.60
C LEU A 291 -4.72 -9.91 15.51
N PHE A 292 -4.13 -11.09 15.24
CA PHE A 292 -3.23 -11.27 14.12
C PHE A 292 -3.91 -11.00 12.77
N ASN A 293 -5.13 -11.49 12.58
CA ASN A 293 -5.94 -11.23 11.38
C ASN A 293 -6.39 -9.77 11.31
N CYS A 294 -6.62 -9.11 12.45
CA CYS A 294 -6.87 -7.67 12.52
C CYS A 294 -5.71 -6.89 11.93
N LEU A 295 -4.46 -7.21 12.32
CA LEU A 295 -3.27 -6.56 11.75
C LEU A 295 -3.13 -6.83 10.25
N LYS A 296 -3.39 -8.07 9.81
CA LYS A 296 -3.40 -8.40 8.37
C LYS A 296 -4.40 -7.55 7.60
N ARG A 297 -5.62 -7.35 8.12
CA ARG A 297 -6.64 -6.52 7.48
C ARG A 297 -6.28 -5.03 7.55
N GLY A 298 -5.68 -4.58 8.65
CA GLY A 298 -5.20 -3.20 8.77
C GLY A 298 -4.19 -2.79 7.69
N LEU A 299 -3.33 -3.72 7.26
CA LEU A 299 -2.36 -3.49 6.19
C LEU A 299 -2.97 -3.26 4.81
N PHE A 300 -4.27 -3.47 4.60
CA PHE A 300 -4.95 -3.14 3.34
C PHE A 300 -4.97 -1.62 3.12
N LYS A 301 -4.81 -0.83 4.20
CA LYS A 301 -4.59 0.62 4.14
C LYS A 301 -3.19 0.94 4.71
N PRO A 302 -2.11 0.75 3.92
CA PRO A 302 -0.73 0.77 4.44
C PRO A 302 -0.34 2.12 5.06
N ALA A 303 -0.78 3.25 4.50
CA ALA A 303 -0.50 4.58 5.07
C ALA A 303 -1.04 4.73 6.51
N GLY A 304 -2.27 4.27 6.75
CA GLY A 304 -2.90 4.28 8.07
C GLY A 304 -2.25 3.29 9.04
N PHE A 305 -1.89 2.10 8.55
CA PHE A 305 -1.19 1.10 9.36
C PHE A 305 0.21 1.56 9.80
N PHE A 306 1.01 2.11 8.88
CA PHE A 306 2.36 2.55 9.23
C PHE A 306 2.36 3.70 10.23
N LYS A 307 1.57 4.74 9.97
CA LYS A 307 1.50 5.93 10.84
C LYS A 307 0.77 5.66 12.16
N GLY A 308 -0.25 4.80 12.17
CA GLY A 308 -1.10 4.55 13.34
C GLY A 308 -0.67 3.36 14.19
N PHE A 309 0.05 2.40 13.61
CA PHE A 309 0.45 1.18 14.31
C PHE A 309 1.97 0.99 14.34
N LEU A 310 2.64 0.89 13.18
CA LEU A 310 4.04 0.47 13.13
C LEU A 310 5.01 1.51 13.70
N PHE A 311 4.86 2.78 13.31
CA PHE A 311 5.77 3.84 13.77
C PHE A 311 5.57 4.16 15.24
N PRO A 312 4.35 4.32 15.79
CA PRO A 312 4.18 4.54 17.22
C PRO A 312 4.68 3.35 18.04
N LEU A 313 4.48 2.11 17.57
CA LEU A 313 5.05 0.93 18.22
C LEU A 313 6.57 0.97 18.25
N ALA A 314 7.22 1.26 17.11
CA ALA A 314 8.67 1.38 17.03
C ALA A 314 9.18 2.55 17.89
N ALA A 315 8.54 3.72 17.83
CA ALA A 315 8.95 4.95 18.51
C ALA A 315 8.71 4.95 20.03
N SER A 316 7.81 4.10 20.55
CA SER A 316 7.44 4.06 21.98
C SER A 316 8.60 3.74 22.94
N GLY A 317 9.76 3.28 22.44
CA GLY A 317 10.94 2.95 23.25
C GLY A 317 10.80 1.68 24.10
N THR A 318 9.59 1.15 24.21
CA THR A 318 9.21 -0.03 24.98
C THR A 318 8.89 -1.24 24.10
N CYS A 319 9.15 -1.14 22.79
CA CYS A 319 8.94 -2.24 21.84
C CYS A 319 9.86 -3.42 22.16
N THR A 320 9.25 -4.56 22.48
CA THR A 320 10.00 -5.77 22.83
C THR A 320 10.35 -6.59 21.59
N LEU A 321 11.39 -7.43 21.70
CA LEU A 321 11.80 -8.34 20.61
C LEU A 321 10.67 -9.31 20.20
N ARG A 322 9.81 -9.72 21.14
CA ARG A 322 8.67 -10.62 20.84
C ARG A 322 7.58 -9.92 20.05
N GLU A 323 7.25 -8.69 20.42
CA GLU A 323 6.31 -7.85 19.65
C GLU A 323 6.83 -7.68 18.23
N ALA A 324 8.09 -7.26 18.08
CA ALA A 324 8.70 -7.06 16.78
C ALA A 324 8.69 -8.33 15.91
N GLN A 325 8.98 -9.50 16.48
CA GLN A 325 8.92 -10.78 15.75
C GLN A 325 7.49 -11.11 15.25
N ILE A 326 6.47 -10.90 16.08
CA ILE A 326 5.08 -11.17 15.71
C ILE A 326 4.61 -10.20 14.61
N ILE A 327 4.90 -8.90 14.76
CA ILE A 327 4.52 -7.89 13.77
C ILE A 327 5.28 -8.09 12.45
N SER A 328 6.56 -8.45 12.53
CA SER A 328 7.36 -8.80 11.34
C SER A 328 6.75 -9.99 10.59
N ALA A 329 6.18 -10.97 11.29
CA ALA A 329 5.47 -12.08 10.64
C ALA A 329 4.20 -11.63 9.88
N VAL A 330 3.50 -10.59 10.35
CA VAL A 330 2.36 -9.99 9.64
C VAL A 330 2.85 -9.29 8.37
N LEU A 331 3.87 -8.42 8.49
CA LEU A 331 4.46 -7.69 7.36
C LEU A 331 4.99 -8.64 6.28
N ALA A 332 5.58 -9.76 6.67
CA ALA A 332 6.10 -10.77 5.74
C ALA A 332 4.99 -11.42 4.89
N ARG A 333 3.80 -11.63 5.47
CA ARG A 333 2.70 -12.37 4.82
C ARG A 333 1.81 -11.52 3.93
N VAL A 334 1.70 -10.21 4.17
CA VAL A 334 0.82 -9.32 3.41
C VAL A 334 1.61 -8.63 2.30
N SER A 335 1.03 -8.50 1.10
CA SER A 335 1.60 -7.71 0.02
C SER A 335 1.40 -6.22 0.32
N ILE A 336 2.47 -5.43 0.20
CA ILE A 336 2.46 -4.00 0.53
C ILE A 336 2.95 -3.23 -0.70
N PRO A 337 2.27 -2.15 -1.13
CA PRO A 337 2.75 -1.35 -2.25
C PRO A 337 4.16 -0.79 -2.02
N VAL A 338 4.92 -0.64 -3.11
CA VAL A 338 6.35 -0.28 -3.09
C VAL A 338 6.58 1.08 -2.44
N LEU A 339 5.79 2.09 -2.79
CA LEU A 339 5.96 3.46 -2.29
C LEU A 339 5.78 3.55 -0.76
N HIS A 340 4.73 2.92 -0.24
CA HIS A 340 4.47 2.86 1.19
C HIS A 340 5.58 2.09 1.93
N SER A 341 6.09 1.02 1.33
CA SER A 341 7.20 0.23 1.90
C SER A 341 8.50 1.03 1.94
N ALA A 342 8.80 1.79 0.88
CA ALA A 342 9.98 2.66 0.81
C ALA A 342 9.92 3.77 1.88
N ALA A 343 8.78 4.45 2.01
CA ALA A 343 8.57 5.43 3.06
C ALA A 343 8.72 4.81 4.46
N ALA A 344 8.13 3.62 4.69
CA ALA A 344 8.25 2.92 5.96
C ALA A 344 9.69 2.53 6.31
N ILE A 345 10.47 2.03 5.34
CA ILE A 345 11.89 1.71 5.53
C ILE A 345 12.66 2.95 5.98
N LYS A 346 12.49 4.07 5.26
CA LYS A 346 13.17 5.33 5.61
C LYS A 346 12.81 5.79 7.01
N THR A 347 11.52 5.85 7.35
CA THR A 347 11.06 6.28 8.67
C THR A 347 11.54 5.35 9.79
N LEU A 348 11.59 4.03 9.58
CA LEU A 348 12.16 3.10 10.56
C LEU A 348 13.67 3.32 10.76
N CYS A 349 14.41 3.64 9.69
CA CYS A 349 15.82 4.01 9.79
C CYS A 349 16.00 5.29 10.63
N ASP A 350 15.15 6.29 10.42
CA ASP A 350 15.18 7.57 11.14
C ASP A 350 14.80 7.39 12.63
N ILE A 351 13.70 6.69 12.93
CA ILE A 351 13.29 6.36 14.31
C ILE A 351 14.39 5.58 15.04
N ALA A 352 14.98 4.59 14.40
CA ALA A 352 16.08 3.85 15.00
C ALA A 352 17.29 4.75 15.29
N ALA A 353 17.47 5.87 14.56
CA ALA A 353 18.59 6.79 14.78
C ALA A 353 18.34 7.65 16.01
N GLU A 354 17.11 8.14 16.17
CA GLU A 354 16.67 8.86 17.38
C GLU A 354 16.82 7.97 18.62
N GLN A 355 16.42 6.70 18.51
CA GLN A 355 16.46 5.74 19.62
C GLN A 355 17.83 5.13 19.90
N ALA A 356 18.80 5.27 18.99
CA ALA A 356 20.15 4.76 19.18
C ALA A 356 20.83 5.37 20.42
N SER A 357 20.43 6.59 20.80
CA SER A 357 20.91 7.27 22.01
C SER A 357 20.30 6.75 23.31
N GLN A 358 19.13 6.11 23.25
CA GLN A 358 18.32 5.77 24.43
C GLN A 358 18.44 4.29 24.81
N GLN A 359 18.31 3.35 23.85
CA GLN A 359 18.32 1.92 24.18
C GLN A 359 18.62 0.98 22.99
N SER A 360 19.68 0.15 23.12
CA SER A 360 20.13 -0.81 22.11
C SER A 360 19.09 -1.91 21.76
N GLU A 361 18.22 -2.27 22.70
CA GLU A 361 17.19 -3.30 22.49
C GLU A 361 16.08 -2.84 21.53
N CYS A 362 15.68 -1.58 21.60
CA CYS A 362 14.64 -1.02 20.73
C CYS A 362 15.12 -0.95 19.28
N VAL A 363 16.40 -0.62 19.09
CA VAL A 363 17.06 -0.67 17.78
C VAL A 363 17.08 -2.09 17.21
N SER A 364 17.28 -3.11 18.07
CA SER A 364 17.21 -4.52 17.66
C SER A 364 15.81 -4.97 17.25
N ALA A 365 14.77 -4.44 17.90
CA ALA A 365 13.38 -4.67 17.53
C ALA A 365 13.07 -4.09 16.13
N THR A 366 13.51 -2.86 15.85
CA THR A 366 13.35 -2.22 14.53
C THR A 366 14.08 -3.00 13.42
N ASN A 367 15.23 -3.61 13.72
CA ASN A 367 15.97 -4.45 12.76
C ASN A 367 15.19 -5.68 12.29
N TYR A 368 14.29 -6.26 13.11
CA TYR A 368 13.40 -7.33 12.65
C TYR A 368 12.43 -6.83 11.59
N MET A 369 11.82 -5.67 11.82
CA MET A 369 10.86 -5.06 10.89
C MET A 369 11.55 -4.65 9.59
N LEU A 370 12.73 -4.03 9.69
CA LEU A 370 13.54 -3.59 8.56
C LEU A 370 13.99 -4.78 7.69
N LYS A 371 14.48 -5.87 8.31
CA LYS A 371 14.83 -7.11 7.61
C LYS A 371 13.67 -7.62 6.76
N VAL A 372 12.47 -7.70 7.33
CA VAL A 372 11.31 -8.25 6.62
C VAL A 372 10.87 -7.35 5.46
N LEU A 373 10.92 -6.03 5.64
CA LEU A 373 10.62 -5.10 4.54
C LEU A 373 11.66 -5.21 3.41
N LEU A 374 12.94 -5.45 3.74
CA LEU A 374 13.98 -5.72 2.74
C LEU A 374 13.79 -7.07 2.03
N GLU A 375 13.30 -8.10 2.75
CA GLU A 375 12.98 -9.42 2.18
C GLU A 375 11.86 -9.36 1.13
N LYS A 376 11.06 -8.28 1.09
CA LYS A 376 10.10 -8.03 0.01
C LYS A 376 10.76 -7.75 -1.35
N ARG A 377 12.05 -7.41 -1.37
CA ARG A 377 12.87 -7.23 -2.59
C ARG A 377 12.30 -6.22 -3.59
N TYR A 378 11.64 -5.17 -3.11
CA TYR A 378 11.13 -4.11 -3.97
C TYR A 378 12.26 -3.30 -4.63
N ALA A 379 11.90 -2.52 -5.65
CA ALA A 379 12.78 -1.49 -6.18
C ALA A 379 12.67 -0.26 -5.28
N LEU A 380 13.75 0.09 -4.58
CA LEU A 380 13.76 1.20 -3.64
C LEU A 380 14.27 2.49 -4.33
N PRO A 381 13.69 3.67 -4.00
CA PRO A 381 14.28 4.95 -4.36
C PRO A 381 15.69 5.10 -3.76
N TRP A 382 16.59 5.79 -4.46
CA TRP A 382 17.97 5.99 -3.99
C TRP A 382 18.05 6.59 -2.58
N GLN A 383 17.17 7.53 -2.26
CA GLN A 383 17.10 8.11 -0.92
C GLN A 383 16.85 7.07 0.18
N CYS A 384 16.07 6.03 -0.11
CA CYS A 384 15.82 4.95 0.85
C CYS A 384 17.04 4.03 0.99
N VAL A 385 17.76 3.80 -0.11
CA VAL A 385 19.04 3.06 -0.09
C VAL A 385 20.07 3.84 0.72
N ASP A 386 20.19 5.14 0.51
CA ASP A 386 21.10 6.01 1.25
C ASP A 386 20.76 5.99 2.76
N SER A 387 19.48 6.13 3.13
CA SER A 387 19.02 5.99 4.53
C SER A 387 19.36 4.64 5.15
N LEU A 388 19.30 3.54 4.38
CA LEU A 388 19.73 2.21 4.84
C LEU A 388 21.24 2.13 5.05
N VAL A 389 22.03 2.70 4.13
CA VAL A 389 23.48 2.77 4.29
C VAL A 389 23.85 3.56 5.54
N PHE A 390 23.28 4.76 5.73
CA PHE A 390 23.45 5.53 6.96
C PHE A 390 22.99 4.77 8.19
N HIS A 391 21.91 3.98 8.07
CA HIS A 391 21.47 3.12 9.15
C HIS A 391 22.53 2.10 9.57
N PHE A 392 23.21 1.45 8.63
CA PHE A 392 24.30 0.51 8.97
C PHE A 392 25.57 1.22 9.45
N LEU A 393 25.93 2.36 8.85
CA LEU A 393 27.16 3.08 9.19
C LEU A 393 27.12 3.75 10.57
N ARG A 394 25.94 4.00 11.15
CA ARG A 394 25.84 4.56 12.51
C ARG A 394 26.59 3.72 13.55
N TYR A 395 26.61 2.40 13.36
CA TYR A 395 27.29 1.48 14.28
C TYR A 395 28.82 1.53 14.14
N ALA A 396 29.34 1.99 13.00
CA ALA A 396 30.77 2.28 12.84
C ALA A 396 31.17 3.57 13.58
N ALA A 397 30.29 4.58 13.60
CA ALA A 397 30.54 5.84 14.30
C ALA A 397 30.55 5.65 15.83
N SER A 398 29.59 4.89 16.38
CA SER A 398 29.58 4.54 17.81
C SER A 398 30.83 3.76 18.25
N ALA A 399 31.52 3.06 17.33
CA ALA A 399 32.77 2.39 17.62
C ALA A 399 33.98 3.34 17.73
N ARG A 400 33.90 4.53 17.11
CA ARG A 400 34.96 5.55 17.13
C ARG A 400 34.84 6.51 18.33
N ASP A 401 33.62 6.80 18.78
CA ASP A 401 33.36 7.79 19.84
C ASP A 401 33.52 7.27 21.28
N GLY A 402 33.97 6.04 21.48
CA GLY A 402 34.28 5.49 22.80
C GLY A 402 33.07 5.27 23.73
N ASP A 403 31.88 5.67 23.30
CA ASP A 403 30.63 5.46 24.03
C ASP A 403 29.97 4.15 23.57
N ALA A 404 30.00 3.17 24.48
CA ALA A 404 29.12 2.00 24.58
C ALA A 404 28.65 1.28 23.28
N ALA A 405 29.36 1.32 22.16
CA ALA A 405 29.07 0.40 21.06
C ALA A 405 29.35 -1.04 21.54
N PRO A 406 28.33 -1.91 21.65
CA PRO A 406 28.58 -3.28 22.04
C PRO A 406 29.50 -3.91 21.00
N LYS A 407 30.63 -4.49 21.45
CA LYS A 407 31.60 -5.16 20.57
C LYS A 407 30.94 -6.21 19.66
N ALA A 408 29.82 -6.80 20.10
CA ALA A 408 29.04 -7.75 19.32
C ALA A 408 27.66 -7.16 18.98
N LEU A 409 27.41 -6.95 17.69
CA LEU A 409 26.09 -6.62 17.19
C LEU A 409 25.20 -7.88 17.17
N PRO A 410 23.87 -7.74 17.38
CA PRO A 410 22.96 -8.87 17.31
C PRO A 410 22.99 -9.56 15.94
N VAL A 411 22.76 -10.89 15.91
CA VAL A 411 22.70 -11.65 14.64
C VAL A 411 21.68 -11.09 13.65
N ILE A 412 20.58 -10.52 14.14
CA ILE A 412 19.54 -9.91 13.29
C ILE A 412 20.07 -8.71 12.48
N PHE A 413 21.03 -7.96 13.02
CA PHE A 413 21.68 -6.87 12.31
C PHE A 413 22.43 -7.40 11.08
N HIS A 414 23.26 -8.43 11.26
CA HIS A 414 24.00 -9.06 10.16
C HIS A 414 23.08 -9.73 9.15
N GLN A 415 21.97 -10.33 9.59
CA GLN A 415 20.96 -10.87 8.68
C GLN A 415 20.28 -9.76 7.85
N CYS A 416 19.93 -8.64 8.48
CA CYS A 416 19.36 -7.47 7.79
C CYS A 416 20.34 -6.91 6.75
N MET A 417 21.61 -6.72 7.14
CA MET A 417 22.68 -6.26 6.26
C MET A 417 22.97 -7.23 5.10
N LEU A 418 22.88 -8.54 5.34
CA LEU A 418 23.02 -9.55 4.30
C LEU A 418 21.92 -9.45 3.24
N VAL A 419 20.65 -9.33 3.67
CA VAL A 419 19.53 -9.17 2.73
C VAL A 419 19.70 -7.89 1.91
N PHE A 420 20.16 -6.81 2.55
CA PHE A 420 20.50 -5.57 1.85
C PHE A 420 21.58 -5.79 0.78
N ALA A 421 22.71 -6.40 1.13
CA ALA A 421 23.81 -6.66 0.20
C ALA A 421 23.39 -7.61 -0.94
N GLN A 422 22.57 -8.64 -0.66
CA GLN A 422 22.11 -9.55 -1.71
C GLN A 422 21.22 -8.88 -2.77
N ARG A 423 20.44 -7.87 -2.38
CA ARG A 423 19.47 -7.23 -3.28
C ARG A 423 19.98 -5.92 -3.89
N TYR A 424 20.56 -5.04 -3.07
CA TYR A 424 20.85 -3.65 -3.42
C TYR A 424 22.35 -3.38 -3.64
N ARG A 425 23.20 -4.41 -3.80
CA ARG A 425 24.65 -4.26 -4.08
C ARG A 425 25.01 -3.43 -5.31
N ASN A 426 24.08 -3.27 -6.25
CA ASN A 426 24.25 -2.48 -7.48
C ASN A 426 23.68 -1.06 -7.38
N ASP A 427 22.96 -0.76 -6.30
CA ASP A 427 22.24 0.50 -6.11
C ASP A 427 22.98 1.48 -5.18
N ILE A 428 24.16 1.07 -4.67
CA ILE A 428 25.03 1.85 -3.77
C ILE A 428 26.21 2.48 -4.54
N THR A 429 26.75 3.58 -4.02
CA THR A 429 27.99 4.19 -4.53
C THR A 429 29.23 3.43 -4.03
N GLU A 430 30.38 3.67 -4.66
CA GLU A 430 31.62 2.98 -4.26
C GLU A 430 32.11 3.44 -2.89
N ASP A 431 32.00 4.73 -2.58
CA ASP A 431 32.30 5.29 -1.24
C ASP A 431 31.42 4.66 -0.15
N GLN A 432 30.11 4.51 -0.41
CA GLN A 432 29.21 3.79 0.48
C GLN A 432 29.62 2.32 0.65
N ARG A 433 30.07 1.65 -0.43
CA ARG A 433 30.52 0.25 -0.40
C ARG A 433 31.76 0.11 0.49
N GLU A 434 32.76 0.97 0.31
CA GLU A 434 33.99 0.98 1.09
C GLU A 434 33.70 1.19 2.59
N ALA A 435 32.85 2.17 2.92
CA ALA A 435 32.44 2.41 4.30
C ALA A 435 31.73 1.19 4.95
N LEU A 436 30.90 0.46 4.19
CA LEU A 436 30.25 -0.76 4.68
C LEU A 436 31.24 -1.92 4.85
N LEU A 437 32.28 -2.01 4.02
CA LEU A 437 33.35 -2.99 4.17
C LEU A 437 34.20 -2.70 5.41
N ASP A 438 34.49 -1.44 5.70
CA ASP A 438 35.18 -1.02 6.92
C ASP A 438 34.37 -1.36 8.19
N LEU A 439 33.04 -1.17 8.13
CA LEU A 439 32.14 -1.60 9.20
C LEU A 439 32.25 -3.12 9.46
N LEU A 440 32.28 -3.92 8.40
CA LEU A 440 32.43 -5.38 8.47
C LEU A 440 33.76 -5.84 9.05
N LEU A 441 34.83 -5.05 8.90
CA LEU A 441 36.14 -5.34 9.48
C LEU A 441 36.11 -5.23 11.00
N ASN A 442 35.39 -4.24 11.53
CA ASN A 442 35.33 -3.93 12.96
C ASN A 442 34.23 -4.71 13.70
N HIS A 443 33.09 -4.94 13.05
CA HIS A 443 31.90 -5.56 13.65
C HIS A 443 31.42 -6.80 12.91
N GLY A 444 32.30 -7.55 12.24
CA GLY A 444 31.91 -8.73 11.47
C GLY A 444 31.47 -9.93 12.31
N HIS A 445 30.35 -10.58 11.94
CA HIS A 445 29.95 -11.88 12.48
C HIS A 445 30.68 -13.04 11.77
N GLU A 446 31.24 -13.98 12.54
CA GLU A 446 32.10 -15.09 12.05
C GLU A 446 31.61 -15.79 10.78
N LYS A 447 30.32 -16.17 10.73
CA LYS A 447 29.74 -16.91 9.59
C LYS A 447 29.11 -16.04 8.50
N ILE A 448 28.54 -14.89 8.86
CA ILE A 448 27.67 -14.09 7.96
C ILE A 448 28.50 -13.00 7.29
N ALA A 449 29.48 -12.41 7.99
CA ALA A 449 30.33 -11.36 7.45
C ALA A 449 31.05 -11.75 6.14
N PRO A 450 31.61 -12.97 5.99
CA PRO A 450 32.23 -13.38 4.73
C PRO A 450 31.23 -13.37 3.55
N GLU A 451 29.98 -13.74 3.79
CA GLU A 451 28.93 -13.70 2.76
C GLU A 451 28.54 -12.26 2.41
N ILE A 452 28.38 -11.38 3.41
CA ILE A 452 28.07 -9.96 3.16
C ILE A 452 29.20 -9.32 2.34
N ARG A 453 30.47 -9.57 2.72
CA ARG A 453 31.64 -9.08 1.98
C ARG A 453 31.64 -9.58 0.54
N ARG A 454 31.35 -10.87 0.32
CA ARG A 454 31.26 -11.46 -1.03
C ARG A 454 30.20 -10.76 -1.88
N GLU A 455 29.00 -10.54 -1.33
CA GLU A 455 27.91 -9.88 -2.05
C GLU A 455 28.21 -8.40 -2.34
N LEU A 456 28.81 -7.68 -1.37
CA LEU A 456 29.21 -6.29 -1.58
C LEU A 456 30.28 -6.15 -2.65
N LEU A 457 31.31 -7.02 -2.67
CA LEU A 457 32.36 -6.99 -3.71
C LEU A 457 31.86 -7.44 -5.09
N ALA A 458 30.80 -8.26 -5.14
CA ALA A 458 30.18 -8.67 -6.40
C ALA A 458 29.28 -7.57 -7.01
N GLY A 459 28.93 -6.54 -6.22
CA GLY A 459 28.14 -5.40 -6.68
C GLY A 459 28.97 -4.41 -7.49
N ARG A 460 28.28 -3.60 -8.28
CA ARG A 460 28.87 -2.48 -9.04
C ARG A 460 28.40 -1.15 -8.49
N GLY A 461 29.18 -0.09 -8.71
CA GLY A 461 28.79 1.26 -8.31
C GLY A 461 27.56 1.71 -9.08
N ARG A 462 26.63 2.40 -8.40
CA ARG A 462 25.47 3.03 -9.03
C ARG A 462 25.91 3.91 -10.21
N GLY A 463 25.27 3.71 -11.36
CA GLY A 463 25.55 4.49 -12.57
C GLY A 463 26.78 4.06 -13.37
N VAL A 464 27.50 3.01 -12.95
CA VAL A 464 28.58 2.42 -13.77
C VAL A 464 27.95 1.52 -14.84
N PRO A 465 28.05 1.87 -16.14
CA PRO A 465 27.49 1.05 -17.21
C PRO A 465 28.16 -0.32 -17.22
N VAL A 466 27.38 -1.36 -17.56
CA VAL A 466 27.93 -2.69 -17.80
C VAL A 466 28.86 -2.56 -19.00
N GLU A 467 30.18 -2.72 -18.80
CA GLU A 467 31.08 -2.98 -19.93
C GLU A 467 30.52 -4.20 -20.66
N GLN A 468 30.01 -3.97 -21.86
CA GLN A 468 29.63 -5.06 -22.75
C GLN A 468 30.92 -5.84 -23.00
N PRO A 469 30.92 -7.18 -22.86
CA PRO A 469 32.10 -7.96 -23.19
C PRO A 469 32.50 -7.60 -24.61
N GLN A 470 33.71 -7.05 -24.77
CA GLN A 470 34.25 -6.77 -26.09
C GLN A 470 34.14 -8.05 -26.91
N PRO A 471 33.58 -8.02 -28.13
CA PRO A 471 33.54 -9.21 -28.97
C PRO A 471 34.97 -9.72 -29.06
N ALA A 472 35.17 -10.98 -28.71
CA ALA A 472 36.45 -11.63 -28.82
C ALA A 472 36.99 -11.34 -30.21
N PHE A 473 38.20 -10.76 -30.27
CA PHE A 473 38.90 -10.49 -31.50
C PHE A 473 39.16 -11.84 -32.17
N ASP A 474 38.23 -12.27 -33.03
CA ASP A 474 38.32 -13.51 -33.78
C ASP A 474 39.40 -13.28 -34.84
N GLY A 475 40.62 -13.68 -34.49
CA GLY A 475 41.82 -13.54 -35.32
C GLY A 475 41.81 -14.49 -36.50
N ASP A 476 40.77 -14.45 -37.33
CA ASP A 476 40.70 -15.14 -38.62
C ASP A 476 40.94 -14.15 -39.76
N ASP A 477 42.14 -13.55 -39.77
CA ASP A 477 42.73 -12.93 -40.96
C ASP A 477 43.58 -14.00 -41.66
N THR A 478 42.91 -14.98 -42.27
CA THR A 478 43.54 -15.82 -43.30
C THR A 478 42.78 -15.76 -44.61
N MET A 479 43.55 -15.49 -45.69
CA MET A 479 43.23 -15.68 -47.11
C MET A 479 42.66 -14.48 -47.89
N LEU A 480 43.55 -13.55 -48.25
CA LEU A 480 43.58 -13.01 -49.62
C LEU A 480 44.97 -13.22 -50.20
N VAL A 481 45.14 -14.34 -50.91
CA VAL A 481 46.26 -14.56 -51.81
C VAL A 481 45.83 -13.99 -53.16
N ASP A 482 46.34 -12.81 -53.50
CA ASP A 482 46.15 -12.23 -54.84
C ASP A 482 46.86 -13.08 -55.90
N SER A 483 46.19 -13.21 -57.04
CA SER A 483 46.60 -13.95 -58.25
C SER A 483 47.60 -13.19 -59.12
#